data_AF-A0A8S3FC80-F1
#
_entry.id   AF-A0A8S3FC80-F1
#
_cell.length_a   1.000
_cell.length_b   1.000
_cell.length_c   1.000
_cell.angle_alpha   90.00
_cell.angle_beta   90.00
_cell.angle_gamma   90.00
#
_symmetry.space_group_name_H-M   'P 1'
#
loop_
_entity.id
_entity.type
_entity.pdbx_description
1 polymer ?
#
loop_
_entity_poly.entity_id
_entity_poly.type
_entity_poly.pdbx_seq_one_letter_code
_entity_poly.pdbx_strand_id
1 'polypeptide(L)'
;DNGIWTPTSAWAQSWKGKLPLQTIMRLLQVLVPQVEKICMDRGLTDESEIIKFLRHGTLVGLLPIPHPILIRKYQPNSGTVMWFRTYTWGVIYLRNVEPPIWYDTDVKLFEIQRI
;
A
#
# COMPACT_ATOMS: atom_id res chain seq x y z
N ASP A 1 -33.46 -28.18 17.72
CA ASP A 1 -32.94 -26.81 17.87
C ASP A 1 -31.76 -26.55 16.96
N ASN A 2 -32.03 -26.01 15.76
CA ASN A 2 -30.97 -25.51 14.89
C ASN A 2 -30.40 -24.25 15.56
N GLY A 3 -29.39 -24.43 16.43
CA GLY A 3 -28.81 -23.40 17.27
C GLY A 3 -28.22 -22.26 16.44
N ILE A 4 -29.03 -21.26 16.14
CA ILE A 4 -28.60 -20.02 15.50
C ILE A 4 -27.74 -19.28 16.51
N TRP A 5 -26.45 -19.10 16.18
CA TRP A 5 -25.54 -18.35 17.01
C TRP A 5 -26.04 -16.90 17.18
N THR A 6 -26.08 -16.42 18.42
CA THR A 6 -26.40 -15.02 18.73
C THR A 6 -25.25 -14.38 19.51
N PRO A 7 -24.87 -13.14 19.18
CA PRO A 7 -23.79 -12.45 19.88
C PRO A 7 -24.16 -12.24 21.36
N THR A 8 -23.30 -12.71 22.26
CA THR A 8 -23.44 -12.45 23.70
C THR A 8 -22.83 -11.10 24.07
N SER A 9 -23.28 -10.51 25.18
CA SER A 9 -22.67 -9.27 25.71
C SER A 9 -21.16 -9.42 25.94
N ALA A 10 -20.73 -10.56 26.49
CA ALA A 10 -19.33 -10.89 26.69
C ALA A 10 -18.55 -10.96 25.36
N TRP A 11 -19.13 -11.58 24.33
CA TRP A 11 -18.55 -11.60 22.99
C TRP A 11 -18.41 -10.18 22.43
N ALA A 12 -19.46 -9.36 22.48
CA ALA A 12 -19.43 -7.99 21.97
C ALA A 12 -18.37 -7.13 22.68
N GLN A 13 -18.26 -7.25 24.01
CA GLN A 13 -17.27 -6.51 24.79
C GLN A 13 -15.83 -6.96 24.49
N SER A 14 -15.61 -8.26 24.22
CA SER A 14 -14.31 -8.78 23.78
C SER A 14 -13.87 -8.21 22.42
N TRP A 15 -14.84 -7.87 21.56
CA TRP A 15 -14.58 -7.27 20.25
C TRP A 15 -14.39 -5.75 20.33
N LYS A 16 -15.11 -5.06 21.21
CA LYS A 16 -15.06 -3.60 21.35
C LYS A 16 -13.63 -3.05 21.48
N GLY A 17 -12.78 -3.69 22.28
CA GLY A 17 -11.37 -3.28 22.46
C GLY A 17 -10.47 -3.57 21.25
N LYS A 18 -10.89 -4.46 20.35
CA LYS A 18 -10.15 -4.83 19.13
C LYS A 18 -10.51 -3.94 17.93
N LEU A 19 -11.60 -3.18 18.03
CA LEU A 19 -12.03 -2.30 16.94
C LEU A 19 -11.13 -1.06 16.88
N PRO A 20 -10.55 -0.72 15.71
CA PRO A 20 -9.71 0.45 15.53
C PRO A 20 -10.54 1.74 15.42
N LEU A 21 -11.23 2.13 16.51
CA LEU A 21 -12.16 3.26 16.52
C LEU A 21 -11.48 4.64 16.68
N GLN A 22 -10.18 4.67 16.99
CA GLN A 22 -9.45 5.91 17.31
C GLN A 22 -9.55 6.96 16.20
N THR A 23 -9.41 6.54 14.94
CA THR A 23 -9.52 7.44 13.78
C THR A 23 -10.89 8.08 13.72
N ILE A 24 -11.97 7.29 13.81
CA ILE A 24 -13.35 7.79 13.75
C ILE A 24 -13.64 8.70 14.94
N MET A 25 -13.20 8.34 16.15
CA MET A 25 -13.40 9.20 17.32
C MET A 25 -12.72 10.56 17.17
N ARG A 26 -11.49 10.59 16.66
CA ARG A 26 -10.75 11.84 16.42
C ARG A 26 -11.43 12.72 15.37
N LEU A 27 -12.00 12.09 14.34
CA LEU A 27 -12.81 12.80 13.33
C LEU A 27 -14.06 13.41 13.96
N LEU A 28 -14.81 12.64 14.74
CA LEU A 28 -16.02 13.12 15.41
C LEU A 28 -15.75 14.26 16.38
N GLN A 29 -14.64 14.21 17.13
CA GLN A 29 -14.23 15.29 18.04
C GLN A 29 -14.08 16.66 17.35
N VAL A 30 -13.77 16.67 16.05
CA VAL A 30 -13.62 17.90 15.27
C VAL A 30 -14.89 18.22 14.48
N LEU A 31 -15.50 17.23 13.85
CA LEU A 31 -16.65 17.44 12.97
C LEU A 31 -17.92 17.80 13.74
N VAL A 32 -18.15 17.20 14.91
CA VAL A 32 -19.34 17.50 15.74
C VAL A 32 -19.44 18.99 16.10
N PRO A 33 -18.44 19.62 16.73
CA PRO A 33 -18.53 21.04 17.08
C PRO A 33 -18.60 21.95 15.85
N GLN A 34 -18.03 21.54 14.70
CA GLN A 34 -18.15 22.31 13.45
C GLN A 34 -19.57 22.27 12.88
N VAL A 35 -20.21 21.10 12.89
CA VAL A 35 -21.61 20.96 12.46
C VAL A 35 -22.53 21.74 13.39
N GLU A 36 -22.37 21.60 14.71
CA GLU A 36 -23.15 22.36 15.71
C GLU A 36 -23.04 23.87 15.49
N LYS A 37 -21.81 24.37 15.29
CA LYS A 37 -21.58 25.79 14.99
C LYS A 37 -22.27 26.25 13.72
N ILE A 38 -22.18 25.47 12.64
CA ILE A 38 -22.81 25.82 11.36
C ILE A 38 -24.33 25.83 11.46
N CYS A 39 -24.91 24.86 12.19
CA CYS A 39 -26.35 24.82 12.46
C CYS A 39 -26.80 26.08 13.21
N MET A 40 -26.04 26.53 14.21
CA MET A 40 -26.34 27.77 14.95
C MET A 40 -26.14 29.04 14.10
N ASP A 41 -24.99 29.17 13.42
CA ASP A 41 -24.61 30.39 12.71
C ASP A 41 -25.48 30.66 11.48
N ARG A 42 -25.92 29.61 10.79
CA ARG A 42 -26.67 29.72 9.52
C ARG A 42 -28.15 29.36 9.63
N GLY A 43 -28.62 28.98 10.83
CA GLY A 43 -29.99 28.47 11.02
C GLY A 43 -30.25 27.19 10.20
N LEU A 44 -29.19 26.40 10.00
CA LEU A 44 -29.17 25.24 9.12
C LEU A 44 -29.94 24.09 9.76
N THR A 45 -31.08 23.72 9.17
CA THR A 45 -31.96 22.64 9.68
C THR A 45 -32.12 21.48 8.70
N ASP A 46 -31.64 21.61 7.46
CA ASP A 46 -31.76 20.59 6.43
C ASP A 46 -30.58 19.61 6.45
N GLU A 47 -30.90 18.32 6.55
CA GLU A 47 -29.93 17.22 6.52
C GLU A 47 -29.10 17.22 5.23
N SER A 48 -29.72 17.60 4.10
CA SER A 48 -29.04 17.58 2.80
C SER A 48 -27.85 18.54 2.75
N GLU A 49 -27.94 19.67 3.44
CA GLU A 49 -26.89 20.67 3.52
C GLU A 49 -25.77 20.25 4.48
N ILE A 50 -26.10 19.57 5.58
CA ILE A 50 -25.11 18.96 6.47
C ILE A 50 -24.31 17.88 5.72
N ILE A 51 -24.99 17.03 4.93
CA ILE A 51 -24.31 16.02 4.09
C ILE A 51 -23.40 16.70 3.06
N LYS A 52 -23.85 17.79 2.42
CA LYS A 52 -23.01 18.56 1.49
C LYS A 52 -21.78 19.15 2.20
N PHE A 53 -21.93 19.68 3.41
CA PHE A 53 -20.80 20.18 4.21
C PHE A 53 -19.79 19.07 4.49
N LEU A 54 -20.25 17.91 5.00
CA LEU A 54 -19.39 16.77 5.29
C LEU A 54 -18.65 16.26 4.06
N ARG A 55 -19.29 16.26 2.88
CA ARG A 55 -18.66 15.86 1.60
C ARG A 55 -17.52 16.79 1.16
N HIS A 56 -17.58 18.07 1.47
CA HIS A 56 -16.53 19.04 1.13
C HIS A 56 -15.48 19.18 2.24
N GLY A 57 -15.72 18.59 3.42
CA GLY A 57 -14.77 18.61 4.52
C GLY A 57 -13.47 17.90 4.18
N THR A 58 -12.34 18.50 4.57
CA THR A 58 -11.01 17.88 4.46
C THR A 58 -10.57 17.32 5.80
N LEU A 59 -9.97 16.13 5.76
CA LEU A 59 -9.40 15.47 6.95
C LEU A 59 -7.90 15.79 7.14
N VAL A 60 -7.33 16.56 6.22
CA VAL A 60 -5.92 16.99 6.28
C VAL A 60 -5.70 17.83 7.52
N GLY A 61 -4.72 17.44 8.35
CA GLY A 61 -4.39 18.11 9.61
C GLY A 61 -5.23 17.69 10.82
N LEU A 62 -6.31 16.91 10.65
CA LEU A 62 -7.15 16.43 11.76
C LEU A 62 -6.71 15.06 12.29
N LEU A 63 -6.27 14.21 11.37
CA LEU A 63 -5.77 12.89 11.70
C LEU A 63 -4.35 12.95 12.25
N PRO A 64 -3.92 11.95 13.05
CA PRO A 64 -2.52 11.85 13.44
C PRO A 64 -1.65 11.84 12.17
N ILE A 65 -0.51 12.53 12.22
CA ILE A 65 0.43 12.60 11.10
C ILE A 65 0.82 11.16 10.74
N PRO A 66 0.66 10.73 9.47
CA PRO A 66 1.14 9.42 9.07
C PRO A 66 2.65 9.37 9.30
N HIS A 67 3.16 8.21 9.74
CA HIS A 67 4.60 8.05 9.90
C HIS A 67 5.32 8.43 8.59
N PRO A 68 6.54 8.98 8.64
CA PRO A 68 7.29 9.29 7.43
C PRO A 68 7.34 8.09 6.48
N ILE A 69 7.08 8.33 5.20
CA ILE A 69 7.24 7.31 4.16
C ILE A 69 8.74 7.15 3.95
N LEU A 70 9.30 6.04 4.43
CA LEU A 70 10.70 5.71 4.23
C LEU A 70 10.86 5.03 2.86
N ILE A 71 11.26 5.78 1.85
CA ILE A 71 11.61 5.21 0.54
C ILE A 71 12.86 4.35 0.70
N ARG A 72 12.73 3.04 0.46
CA ARG A 72 13.85 2.11 0.41
C ARG A 72 14.42 2.12 -1.01
N LYS A 73 15.62 2.69 -1.19
CA LYS A 73 16.36 2.55 -2.45
C LYS A 73 16.81 1.11 -2.62
N TYR A 74 16.76 0.61 -3.86
CA TYR A 74 17.35 -0.67 -4.20
C TYR A 74 18.82 -0.72 -3.73
N GLN A 75 19.18 -1.81 -3.05
CA GLN A 75 20.54 -2.10 -2.64
C GLN A 75 21.01 -3.33 -3.42
N PRO A 76 22.09 -3.22 -4.21
CA PRO A 76 22.69 -4.37 -4.86
C PRO A 76 23.05 -5.43 -3.83
N ASN A 77 22.71 -6.67 -4.11
CA ASN A 77 23.12 -7.82 -3.33
C ASN A 77 23.84 -8.84 -4.22
N SER A 78 24.59 -9.76 -3.59
CA SER A 78 25.36 -10.79 -4.30
C SER A 78 24.50 -11.60 -5.27
N GLY A 79 23.27 -11.93 -4.89
CA GLY A 79 22.31 -12.65 -5.74
C GLY A 79 21.95 -11.87 -7.00
N THR A 80 21.64 -10.58 -6.87
CA THR A 80 21.32 -9.71 -8.01
C THR A 80 22.51 -9.43 -8.91
N VAL A 81 23.72 -9.30 -8.34
CA VAL A 81 24.95 -9.16 -9.14
C VAL A 81 25.22 -10.44 -9.91
N MET A 82 25.09 -11.60 -9.29
CA MET A 82 25.28 -12.89 -9.94
C MET A 82 24.25 -13.11 -11.05
N TRP A 83 22.97 -12.85 -10.75
CA TRP A 83 21.90 -12.92 -11.74
C TRP A 83 22.16 -12.00 -12.93
N PHE A 84 22.50 -10.72 -12.67
CA PHE A 84 22.75 -9.73 -13.72
C PHE A 84 23.96 -10.12 -14.58
N ARG A 85 25.03 -10.61 -13.95
CA ARG A 85 26.22 -11.11 -14.66
C ARG A 85 25.85 -12.28 -15.57
N THR A 86 25.19 -13.31 -15.04
CA THR A 86 24.80 -14.50 -15.83
C THR A 86 23.86 -14.12 -16.97
N TYR A 87 22.87 -13.26 -16.72
CA TYR A 87 21.96 -12.77 -17.74
C TYR A 87 22.71 -12.01 -18.84
N THR A 88 23.59 -11.08 -18.47
CA THR A 88 24.39 -10.30 -19.42
C THR A 88 25.23 -11.20 -20.31
N TRP A 89 25.94 -12.18 -19.72
CA TRP A 89 26.72 -13.16 -20.49
C TRP A 89 25.84 -14.03 -21.40
N GLY A 90 24.65 -14.42 -20.95
CA GLY A 90 23.67 -15.15 -21.77
C GLY A 90 23.21 -14.34 -22.99
N VAL A 91 22.94 -13.04 -22.81
CA VAL A 91 22.57 -12.14 -23.92
C VAL A 91 23.72 -11.96 -24.90
N ILE A 92 24.95 -11.73 -24.41
CA ILE A 92 26.13 -11.60 -25.26
C ILE A 92 26.36 -12.89 -26.06
N TYR A 93 26.26 -14.06 -25.42
CA TYR A 93 26.35 -15.36 -26.08
C TYR A 93 25.35 -15.47 -27.22
N LEU A 94 24.05 -15.33 -26.93
CA LEU A 94 22.96 -15.56 -27.90
C LEU A 94 22.99 -14.60 -29.09
N ARG A 95 23.47 -13.37 -28.89
CA ARG A 95 23.53 -12.36 -29.96
C ARG A 95 24.74 -12.52 -30.87
N ASN A 96 25.77 -13.23 -30.43
CA ASN A 96 27.06 -13.30 -31.10
C ASN A 96 27.49 -14.74 -31.35
N VAL A 97 26.54 -15.60 -31.69
CA VAL A 97 26.80 -16.99 -32.10
C VAL A 97 27.33 -17.02 -33.53
N GLU A 98 26.71 -16.25 -34.44
CA GLU A 98 27.11 -16.14 -35.85
C GLU A 98 26.96 -14.68 -36.33
N PRO A 99 28.06 -13.96 -36.62
CA PRO A 99 29.46 -14.36 -36.44
C PRO A 99 29.89 -14.35 -34.94
N PRO A 100 30.81 -15.23 -34.53
CA PRO A 100 31.37 -15.22 -33.18
C PRO A 100 32.14 -13.92 -32.88
N ILE A 101 31.85 -13.25 -31.75
CA ILE A 101 32.60 -12.03 -31.37
C ILE A 101 34.02 -12.30 -30.86
N TRP A 102 34.32 -13.53 -30.46
CA TRP A 102 35.64 -13.95 -29.96
C TRP A 102 36.47 -14.64 -31.05
N TYR A 103 36.20 -14.34 -32.32
CA TYR A 103 36.99 -14.83 -33.43
C TYR A 103 38.47 -14.44 -33.26
N ASP A 104 39.37 -15.40 -33.47
CA ASP A 104 40.82 -15.24 -33.28
C ASP A 104 41.29 -14.96 -31.83
N THR A 105 40.51 -15.41 -30.84
CA THR A 105 40.93 -15.40 -29.42
C THR A 105 40.90 -16.80 -28.82
N ASP A 106 41.60 -17.00 -27.71
CA ASP A 106 41.56 -18.26 -26.94
C ASP A 106 40.24 -18.49 -26.19
N VAL A 107 39.31 -17.52 -26.25
CA VAL A 107 38.04 -17.59 -25.51
C VAL A 107 37.06 -18.49 -26.27
N LYS A 108 36.87 -19.71 -25.75
CA LYS A 108 35.86 -20.67 -26.25
C LYS A 108 34.67 -20.73 -25.31
N LEU A 109 33.49 -20.41 -25.82
CA LEU A 109 32.25 -20.64 -25.09
C LEU A 109 31.77 -22.08 -25.26
N PHE A 110 30.92 -22.56 -24.35
CA PHE A 110 30.33 -23.88 -24.48
C PHE A 110 29.31 -23.91 -25.63
N GLU A 111 29.26 -25.00 -26.37
CA GLU A 111 28.20 -25.27 -27.33
C GLU A 111 27.02 -25.90 -26.60
N ILE A 112 25.83 -25.34 -26.76
CA ILE A 112 24.60 -25.96 -26.25
C ILE A 112 24.26 -27.10 -27.21
N GLN A 113 24.56 -28.34 -26.83
CA GLN A 113 24.09 -29.51 -27.56
C GLN A 113 22.56 -29.51 -27.58
N ARG A 114 21.98 -29.39 -28.77
CA ARG A 114 20.56 -29.69 -28.98
C ARG A 114 20.44 -31.21 -29.06
N ILE A 115 19.65 -31.79 -28.14
CA ILE A 115 19.13 -33.16 -28.26
C ILE A 115 18.12 -33.17 -29.40
#